data_AF-A0A6L8E5Y0-F1
#
_entry.id   AF-A0A6L8E5Y0-F1
#
_cell.length_a   1.000
_cell.length_b   1.000
_cell.length_c   1.000
_cell.angle_alpha   90.00
_cell.angle_beta   90.00
_cell.angle_gamma   90.00
#
_symmetry.space_group_name_H-M   'P 1'
#
loop_
_entity.id
_entity.type
_entity.pdbx_description
1 polymer ?
#
loop_
_entity_poly.entity_id
_entity_poly.type
_entity_poly.pdbx_seq_one_letter_code
_entity_poly.pdbx_strand_id
1 'polypeptide(L)'
;MTTETRPEVAALLAGAVRRTLGETIAAVEDLGSEELHAVVHPQANTVGWVAWHVFRTADVIGARIRDESELWVRRGLAEAWDLPPEGNGSGQSTAEAQALRLPAAEALARYGRELRDELAEAAGALDEAGLTRRVPAFGGREFTASDALQTFVVLHTVRHQGEINVTRAP
;
A
#
# COMPACT_ATOMS: atom_id res chain seq x y z
N MET A 1 -3.45 -25.72 24.45
CA MET A 1 -3.20 -24.43 23.77
C MET A 1 -1.72 -24.41 23.44
N THR A 2 -1.36 -24.78 22.22
CA THR A 2 0.01 -24.65 21.72
C THR A 2 0.30 -23.16 21.58
N THR A 3 1.29 -22.68 22.31
CA THR A 3 1.88 -21.36 22.13
C THR A 3 2.42 -21.34 20.71
N GLU A 4 1.72 -20.71 19.76
CA GLU A 4 2.32 -20.35 18.47
C GLU A 4 3.65 -19.68 18.79
N THR A 5 4.72 -20.23 18.25
CA THR A 5 6.05 -19.69 18.46
C THR A 5 6.13 -18.40 17.66
N ARG A 6 6.55 -17.29 18.28
CA ARG A 6 6.67 -15.94 17.69
C ARG A 6 7.23 -15.84 16.25
N PRO A 7 8.15 -16.69 15.78
CA PRO A 7 8.55 -16.74 14.37
C PRO A 7 7.40 -17.01 13.39
N GLU A 8 6.35 -17.72 13.81
CA GLU A 8 5.15 -18.00 13.01
C GLU A 8 4.35 -16.73 12.76
N VAL A 9 4.25 -15.81 13.74
CA VAL A 9 3.50 -14.55 13.59
C VAL A 9 4.12 -13.65 12.52
N ALA A 10 5.45 -13.47 12.56
CA ALA A 10 6.17 -12.68 11.55
C ALA A 10 6.00 -13.28 10.14
N ALA A 11 6.11 -14.61 10.01
CA ALA A 11 5.89 -15.31 8.76
C ALA A 11 4.45 -15.17 8.24
N LEU A 12 3.44 -15.24 9.13
CA LEU A 12 2.03 -15.04 8.79
C LEU A 12 1.76 -13.61 8.32
N LEU A 13 2.29 -12.60 9.00
CA LEU A 13 2.20 -11.20 8.59
C LEU A 13 2.86 -10.97 7.23
N ALA A 14 4.07 -11.49 7.02
CA ALA A 14 4.75 -11.42 5.73
C ALA A 14 3.93 -12.09 4.62
N GLY A 15 3.33 -13.26 4.90
CA GLY A 15 2.43 -13.94 3.99
C GLY A 15 1.18 -13.11 3.65
N ALA A 16 0.59 -12.44 4.64
CA ALA A 16 -0.56 -11.56 4.44
C ALA A 16 -0.19 -10.35 3.56
N VAL A 17 0.93 -9.67 3.84
CA VAL A 17 1.44 -8.55 3.03
C VAL A 17 1.62 -8.97 1.57
N ARG A 18 2.28 -10.12 1.32
CA ARG A 18 2.48 -10.62 -0.05
C ARG A 18 1.17 -10.85 -0.79
N ARG A 19 0.19 -11.48 -0.12
CA ARG A 19 -1.10 -11.78 -0.73
C ARG A 19 -1.89 -10.51 -1.03
N THR A 20 -2.09 -9.65 -0.04
CA THR A 20 -2.99 -8.50 -0.21
C THR A 20 -2.43 -7.47 -1.20
N LEU A 21 -1.14 -7.11 -1.12
CA LEU A 21 -0.56 -6.20 -2.11
C LEU A 21 -0.44 -6.87 -3.48
N GLY A 22 -0.21 -8.18 -3.52
CA GLY A 22 -0.23 -8.99 -4.74
C GLY A 22 -1.56 -8.93 -5.49
N GLU A 23 -2.68 -9.00 -4.77
CA GLU A 23 -4.02 -8.84 -5.34
C GLU A 23 -4.21 -7.47 -5.97
N THR A 24 -3.78 -6.39 -5.31
CA THR A 24 -3.87 -5.03 -5.87
C THR A 24 -3.01 -4.87 -7.12
N ILE A 25 -1.80 -5.45 -7.14
CA ILE A 25 -0.92 -5.44 -8.31
C ILE A 25 -1.59 -6.15 -9.50
N ALA A 26 -2.07 -7.38 -9.29
CA ALA A 26 -2.74 -8.16 -10.32
C ALA A 26 -4.01 -7.47 -10.83
N ALA A 27 -4.72 -6.77 -9.94
CA ALA A 27 -5.92 -6.02 -10.27
C ALA A 27 -5.66 -4.69 -10.99
N VAL A 28 -4.42 -4.30 -11.29
CA VAL A 28 -4.16 -3.09 -12.07
C VAL A 28 -3.18 -3.28 -13.23
N GLU A 29 -2.30 -4.29 -13.19
CA GLU A 29 -1.17 -4.39 -14.13
C GLU A 29 -1.54 -4.53 -15.61
N ASP A 30 -2.74 -5.03 -15.91
CA ASP A 30 -3.28 -5.23 -17.26
C ASP A 30 -4.13 -4.05 -17.78
N LEU A 31 -4.35 -3.01 -16.96
CA LEU A 31 -5.25 -1.92 -17.31
C LEU A 31 -4.67 -0.97 -18.35
N GLY A 32 -5.51 -0.57 -19.29
CA GLY A 32 -5.25 0.56 -20.17
C GLY A 32 -5.31 1.91 -19.42
N SER A 33 -4.77 2.96 -20.04
CA SER A 33 -4.78 4.30 -19.44
C SER A 33 -6.20 4.83 -19.19
N GLU A 34 -7.17 4.50 -20.04
CA GLU A 34 -8.56 4.93 -19.85
C GLU A 34 -9.20 4.24 -18.65
N GLU A 35 -9.03 2.92 -18.51
CA GLU A 35 -9.55 2.14 -17.40
C GLU A 35 -8.91 2.54 -16.06
N LEU A 36 -7.60 2.77 -16.06
CA LEU A 36 -6.87 3.20 -14.86
C LEU A 36 -7.40 4.53 -14.30
N HIS A 37 -7.90 5.41 -15.16
CA HIS A 37 -8.37 6.74 -14.78
C HIS A 37 -9.90 6.92 -14.92
N ALA A 38 -10.63 5.84 -15.15
CA ALA A 38 -12.08 5.89 -15.28
C ALA A 38 -12.75 6.25 -13.95
N VAL A 39 -13.76 7.12 -14.02
CA VAL A 39 -14.63 7.46 -12.88
C VAL A 39 -15.97 6.77 -13.08
N VAL A 40 -16.16 5.64 -12.42
CA VAL A 40 -17.37 4.80 -12.57
C VAL A 40 -18.56 5.30 -11.75
N HIS A 41 -18.31 6.16 -10.76
CA HIS A 41 -19.34 6.78 -9.93
C HIS A 41 -18.87 8.16 -9.47
N PRO A 42 -19.75 9.18 -9.36
CA PRO A 42 -19.33 10.56 -9.01
C PRO A 42 -18.57 10.69 -7.70
N GLN A 43 -18.80 9.79 -6.75
CA GLN A 43 -18.15 9.76 -5.43
C GLN A 43 -16.99 8.74 -5.35
N ALA A 44 -16.74 7.98 -6.41
CA ALA A 44 -15.64 7.02 -6.44
C ALA A 44 -14.35 7.70 -6.90
N ASN A 45 -13.23 7.23 -6.36
CA ASN A 45 -11.91 7.53 -6.90
C ASN A 45 -11.63 6.60 -8.09
N THR A 46 -10.66 6.96 -8.93
CA THR A 46 -10.24 6.11 -10.05
C THR A 46 -9.49 4.87 -9.55
N VAL A 47 -9.46 3.78 -10.32
CA VAL A 47 -8.70 2.56 -9.95
C VAL A 47 -7.24 2.89 -9.70
N GLY A 48 -6.64 3.70 -10.56
CA GLY A 48 -5.26 4.14 -10.43
C GLY A 48 -5.01 4.88 -9.13
N TRP A 49 -5.86 5.84 -8.77
CA TRP A 49 -5.74 6.56 -7.51
C TRP A 49 -5.81 5.60 -6.32
N VAL A 50 -6.76 4.65 -6.32
CA VAL A 50 -6.94 3.70 -5.21
C VAL A 50 -5.72 2.80 -5.06
N ALA A 51 -5.18 2.25 -6.15
CA ALA A 51 -3.98 1.43 -6.10
C ALA A 51 -2.74 2.22 -5.67
N TRP A 52 -2.54 3.44 -6.19
CA TRP A 52 -1.47 4.33 -5.75
C TRP A 52 -1.61 4.67 -4.27
N HIS A 53 -2.81 4.98 -3.78
CA HIS A 53 -3.11 5.27 -2.37
C HIS A 53 -2.75 4.10 -1.46
N VAL A 54 -3.13 2.87 -1.86
CA VAL A 54 -2.77 1.64 -1.15
C VAL A 54 -1.25 1.48 -1.07
N PHE A 55 -0.54 1.60 -2.20
CA PHE A 55 0.92 1.45 -2.22
C PHE A 55 1.62 2.56 -1.43
N ARG A 56 1.21 3.82 -1.55
CA ARG A 56 1.78 4.91 -0.74
C ARG A 56 1.55 4.70 0.76
N THR A 57 0.37 4.21 1.16
CA THR A 57 0.08 3.91 2.56
C THR A 57 0.98 2.78 3.09
N ALA A 58 1.14 1.71 2.32
CA ALA A 58 2.02 0.61 2.69
C ALA A 58 3.51 1.01 2.70
N ASP A 59 3.95 1.85 1.76
CA ASP A 59 5.32 2.37 1.69
C ASP A 59 5.68 3.23 2.90
N VAL A 60 4.80 4.17 3.27
CA VAL A 60 4.98 5.00 4.49
C VAL A 60 5.15 4.10 5.71
N ILE A 61 4.28 3.10 5.90
CA ILE A 61 4.36 2.20 7.06
C ILE A 61 5.60 1.31 7.00
N GLY A 62 5.96 0.79 5.83
CA GLY A 62 7.14 -0.02 5.63
C GLY A 62 8.44 0.74 5.94
N ALA A 63 8.50 2.02 5.55
CA ALA A 63 9.59 2.92 5.91
C ALA A 63 9.72 3.09 7.43
N ARG A 64 8.60 3.27 8.16
CA ARG A 64 8.63 3.39 9.64
C ARG A 64 9.03 2.08 10.33
N ILE A 65 8.64 0.93 9.77
CA ILE A 65 9.02 -0.38 10.30
C ILE A 65 10.51 -0.66 10.11
N ARG A 66 11.11 -0.19 9.01
CA ARG A 66 12.54 -0.34 8.75
C ARG A 66 13.42 0.77 9.33
N ASP A 67 12.81 1.89 9.73
CA ASP A 67 13.53 3.13 10.07
C ASP A 67 14.38 3.64 8.89
N GLU A 68 13.80 3.56 7.68
CA GLU A 68 14.44 3.91 6.42
C GLU A 68 13.58 4.92 5.63
N SER A 69 14.12 5.43 4.52
CA SER A 69 13.35 6.22 3.58
C SER A 69 12.37 5.36 2.76
N GLU A 70 11.18 5.90 2.54
CA GLU A 70 10.16 5.36 1.62
C GLU A 70 10.77 4.99 0.26
N LEU A 71 10.29 3.88 -0.32
CA LEU A 71 10.69 3.46 -1.66
C LEU A 71 10.37 4.55 -2.68
N TRP A 72 9.22 5.21 -2.53
CA TRP A 72 8.82 6.39 -3.29
C TRP A 72 9.91 7.45 -3.40
N VAL A 73 10.56 7.78 -2.29
CA VAL A 73 11.65 8.76 -2.22
C VAL A 73 12.92 8.17 -2.81
N ARG A 74 13.32 6.96 -2.40
CA ARG A 74 14.55 6.30 -2.88
C ARG A 74 14.57 6.10 -4.40
N ARG A 75 13.40 5.93 -5.02
CA ARG A 75 13.24 5.75 -6.47
C ARG A 75 12.90 7.03 -7.23
N GLY A 76 12.77 8.18 -6.55
CA GLY A 76 12.46 9.46 -7.19
C GLY A 76 11.12 9.47 -7.92
N LEU A 77 10.14 8.69 -7.45
CA LEU A 77 8.89 8.45 -8.18
C LEU A 77 8.00 9.70 -8.24
N ALA A 78 8.07 10.56 -7.23
CA ALA A 78 7.37 11.84 -7.22
C ALA A 78 7.71 12.70 -8.44
N GLU A 79 9.01 12.92 -8.68
CA GLU A 79 9.50 13.69 -9.82
C GLU A 79 9.20 12.95 -11.14
N ALA A 80 9.47 11.64 -11.19
CA ALA A 80 9.26 10.85 -12.39
C ALA A 80 7.80 10.80 -12.85
N TRP A 81 6.84 10.88 -11.91
CA TRP A 81 5.41 10.75 -12.18
C TRP A 81 4.66 12.09 -12.09
N ASP A 82 5.36 13.20 -11.83
CA ASP A 82 4.77 14.54 -11.60
C ASP A 82 3.71 14.53 -10.49
N LEU A 83 4.04 13.91 -9.35
CA LEU A 83 3.16 13.74 -8.19
C LEU A 83 3.78 14.33 -6.91
N PRO A 84 2.95 14.62 -5.89
CA PRO A 84 3.45 15.15 -4.63
C PRO A 84 4.54 14.25 -4.01
N PRO A 85 5.63 14.85 -3.47
CA PRO A 85 6.70 14.09 -2.83
C PRO A 85 6.27 13.43 -1.52
N GLU A 86 5.26 14.00 -0.87
CA GLU A 86 4.74 13.54 0.42
C GLU A 86 3.27 13.16 0.34
N GLY A 87 2.85 12.33 1.30
CA GLY A 87 1.46 11.91 1.45
C GLY A 87 1.09 10.70 0.58
N ASN A 88 -0.17 10.31 0.73
CA ASN A 88 -0.78 9.15 0.09
C ASN A 88 -2.15 9.51 -0.52
N GLY A 89 -2.50 10.79 -0.61
CA GLY A 89 -3.81 11.25 -1.06
C GLY A 89 -4.88 11.35 0.02
N SER A 90 -4.63 10.91 1.27
CA SER A 90 -5.55 11.16 2.37
C SER A 90 -5.79 12.67 2.55
N GLY A 91 -7.06 13.07 2.58
CA GLY A 91 -7.47 14.47 2.69
C GLY A 91 -7.70 15.19 1.36
N GLN A 92 -7.39 14.55 0.22
CA GLN A 92 -7.80 15.08 -1.09
C GLN A 92 -9.32 15.07 -1.23
N SER A 93 -9.84 16.11 -1.88
CA SER A 93 -11.21 16.13 -2.37
C SER A 93 -11.40 15.06 -3.46
N THR A 94 -12.65 14.65 -3.69
CA THR A 94 -13.00 13.73 -4.79
C THR A 94 -12.53 14.26 -6.15
N ALA A 95 -12.61 15.57 -6.37
CA ALA A 95 -12.15 16.19 -7.62
C ALA A 95 -10.62 16.08 -7.80
N GLU A 96 -9.84 16.31 -6.73
CA GLU A 96 -8.38 16.14 -6.77
C GLU A 96 -7.99 14.67 -6.99
N ALA A 97 -8.67 13.74 -6.31
CA ALA A 97 -8.43 12.31 -6.48
C ALA A 97 -8.73 11.83 -7.90
N GLN A 98 -9.84 12.29 -8.49
CA GLN A 98 -10.23 11.96 -9.87
C GLN A 98 -9.34 12.65 -10.92
N ALA A 99 -8.74 13.79 -10.59
CA ALA A 99 -7.83 14.53 -11.46
C ALA A 99 -6.40 13.95 -11.47
N LEU A 100 -6.02 13.17 -10.46
CA LEU A 100 -4.69 12.55 -10.38
C LEU A 100 -4.41 11.69 -11.62
N ARG A 101 -3.21 11.84 -12.19
CA ARG A 101 -2.75 11.05 -13.34
C ARG A 101 -1.51 10.28 -12.98
N LEU A 102 -1.50 9.01 -13.34
CA LEU A 102 -0.42 8.06 -13.09
C LEU A 102 0.27 7.69 -14.41
N PRO A 103 1.51 7.18 -14.34
CA PRO A 103 2.13 6.56 -15.51
C PRO A 103 1.34 5.30 -15.94
N ALA A 104 1.84 4.63 -16.97
CA ALA A 104 1.28 3.34 -17.40
C ALA A 104 1.13 2.36 -16.23
N ALA A 105 0.07 1.54 -16.28
CA ALA A 105 -0.26 0.58 -15.23
C ALA A 105 0.91 -0.33 -14.84
N GLU A 106 1.72 -0.77 -15.82
CA GLU A 106 2.92 -1.58 -15.57
C GLU A 106 3.97 -0.86 -14.72
N ALA A 107 4.11 0.46 -14.83
CA ALA A 107 5.02 1.23 -13.97
C ALA A 107 4.51 1.27 -12.52
N LEU A 108 3.20 1.46 -12.33
CA LEU A 108 2.55 1.40 -11.02
C LEU A 108 2.66 -0.01 -10.41
N ALA A 109 2.42 -1.05 -11.20
CA ALA A 109 2.52 -2.44 -10.79
C ALA A 109 3.95 -2.82 -10.38
N ARG A 110 4.96 -2.33 -11.12
CA ARG A 110 6.38 -2.52 -10.77
C ARG A 110 6.73 -1.92 -9.41
N TYR A 111 6.30 -0.68 -9.16
CA TYR A 111 6.46 -0.05 -7.84
C TYR A 111 5.77 -0.87 -6.74
N GLY A 112 4.53 -1.33 -6.98
CA GLY A 112 3.81 -2.20 -6.06
C GLY A 112 4.55 -3.52 -5.77
N ARG A 113 5.12 -4.17 -6.79
CA ARG A 113 5.90 -5.42 -6.62
C ARG A 113 7.13 -5.23 -5.76
N GLU A 114 7.93 -4.21 -6.07
CA GLU A 114 9.14 -3.91 -5.31
C GLU A 114 8.81 -3.57 -3.84
N LEU A 115 7.79 -2.73 -3.62
CA LEU A 115 7.30 -2.40 -2.29
C LEU A 115 6.82 -3.65 -1.53
N ARG A 116 5.99 -4.48 -2.17
CA ARG A 116 5.46 -5.72 -1.56
C ARG A 116 6.59 -6.63 -1.11
N ASP A 117 7.60 -6.82 -1.95
CA ASP A 117 8.69 -7.75 -1.68
C ASP A 117 9.58 -7.22 -0.56
N GLU A 118 9.99 -5.95 -0.60
CA GLU A 118 10.75 -5.30 0.48
C GLU A 118 10.00 -5.35 1.82
N LEU A 119 8.71 -5.00 1.81
CA LEU A 119 7.91 -4.95 3.04
C LEU A 119 7.62 -6.34 3.60
N ALA A 120 7.37 -7.33 2.76
CA ALA A 120 7.14 -8.70 3.21
C ALA A 120 8.41 -9.34 3.75
N GLU A 121 9.58 -9.04 3.17
CA GLU A 121 10.86 -9.46 3.72
C GLU A 121 11.09 -8.83 5.10
N ALA A 122 10.92 -7.50 5.20
CA ALA A 122 11.05 -6.80 6.48
C ALA A 122 10.09 -7.33 7.55
N ALA A 123 8.82 -7.56 7.22
CA ALA A 123 7.83 -8.12 8.14
C ALA A 123 8.20 -9.54 8.61
N GLY A 124 8.76 -10.36 7.71
CA GLY A 124 9.16 -11.73 8.02
C GLY A 124 10.43 -11.82 8.88
N ALA A 125 11.24 -10.77 8.87
CA ALA A 125 12.47 -10.66 9.66
C ALA A 125 12.24 -10.10 11.08
N LEU A 126 11.04 -9.63 11.40
CA LEU A 126 10.75 -9.09 12.73
C LEU A 126 10.83 -10.20 13.79
N ASP A 127 11.68 -9.98 14.79
CA ASP A 127 11.65 -10.72 16.03
C ASP A 127 10.55 -10.17 16.97
N GLU A 128 10.47 -10.70 18.18
CA GLU A 128 9.49 -10.25 19.19
C GLU A 128 9.60 -8.76 19.54
N ALA A 129 10.83 -8.27 19.69
CA ALA A 129 11.05 -6.87 20.00
C ALA A 129 10.63 -5.99 18.81
N GLY A 130 10.93 -6.44 17.60
CA GLY A 130 10.50 -5.82 16.35
C GLY A 130 8.99 -5.75 16.22
N LEU A 131 8.28 -6.85 16.49
CA LEU A 131 6.80 -6.92 16.42
C LEU A 131 6.14 -5.93 17.38
N THR A 132 6.67 -5.79 18.59
CA THR A 132 6.10 -4.94 19.65
C THR A 132 6.65 -3.51 19.66
N ARG A 133 7.68 -3.21 18.85
CA ARG A 133 8.26 -1.88 18.70
C ARG A 133 7.19 -0.87 18.30
N ARG A 134 7.17 0.26 18.99
CA ARG A 134 6.27 1.38 18.69
C ARG A 134 6.78 2.11 17.44
N VAL A 135 5.90 2.27 16.45
CA VAL A 135 6.17 3.02 15.22
C VAL A 135 5.13 4.12 15.04
N PRO A 136 5.53 5.30 14.55
CA PRO A 136 4.59 6.35 14.21
C PRO A 136 3.72 5.92 13.03
N ALA A 137 2.45 6.31 13.06
CA ALA A 137 1.49 6.08 12.00
C ALA A 137 0.67 7.36 11.73
N PHE A 138 -0.31 7.25 10.84
CA PHE A 138 -1.12 8.37 10.41
C PHE A 138 -1.90 9.02 11.56
N GLY A 139 -2.00 10.35 11.51
CA GLY A 139 -2.70 11.17 12.51
C GLY A 139 -1.93 11.37 13.83
N GLY A 140 -0.60 11.21 13.81
CA GLY A 140 0.24 11.41 15.00
C GLY A 140 0.09 10.33 16.07
N ARG A 141 -0.54 9.20 15.73
CA ARG A 141 -0.71 8.05 16.61
C ARG A 141 0.48 7.10 16.46
N GLU A 142 0.67 6.27 17.45
CA GLU A 142 1.68 5.21 17.44
C GLU A 142 1.03 3.84 17.63
N PHE A 143 1.57 2.85 16.93
CA PHE A 143 1.12 1.46 16.95
C PHE A 143 2.32 0.55 17.19
N THR A 144 2.08 -0.68 17.63
CA THR A 144 3.13 -1.71 17.48
C THR A 144 3.37 -1.97 15.99
N ALA A 145 4.55 -2.43 15.60
CA ALA A 145 4.83 -2.77 14.20
C ALA A 145 3.83 -3.82 13.68
N SER A 146 3.46 -4.81 14.50
CA SER A 146 2.44 -5.80 14.15
C SER A 146 1.07 -5.17 13.93
N ASP A 147 0.64 -4.23 14.77
CA ASP A 147 -0.66 -3.56 14.61
C ASP A 147 -0.65 -2.63 13.40
N ALA A 148 0.48 -1.98 13.11
CA ALA A 148 0.64 -1.12 11.96
C ALA A 148 0.55 -1.93 10.64
N LEU A 149 1.23 -3.08 10.56
CA LEU A 149 1.14 -4.01 9.43
C LEU A 149 -0.30 -4.50 9.22
N GLN A 150 -0.96 -4.96 10.28
CA GLN A 150 -2.34 -5.43 10.18
C GLN A 150 -3.29 -4.31 9.75
N THR A 151 -3.20 -3.14 10.39
CA THR A 151 -4.17 -2.06 10.19
C THR A 151 -4.00 -1.36 8.85
N PHE A 152 -2.78 -0.89 8.57
CA PHE A 152 -2.53 0.04 7.48
C PHE A 152 -2.00 -0.63 6.22
N VAL A 153 -1.57 -1.89 6.31
CA VAL A 153 -1.14 -2.67 5.14
C VAL A 153 -2.21 -3.69 4.82
N VAL A 154 -2.45 -4.68 5.68
CA VAL A 154 -3.35 -5.81 5.36
C VAL A 154 -4.81 -5.36 5.25
N LEU A 155 -5.40 -4.85 6.34
CA LEU A 155 -6.83 -4.51 6.38
C LEU A 155 -7.16 -3.32 5.47
N HIS A 156 -6.29 -2.32 5.43
CA HIS A 156 -6.43 -1.18 4.54
C HIS A 156 -6.43 -1.60 3.06
N THR A 157 -5.49 -2.46 2.65
CA THR A 157 -5.44 -2.98 1.28
C THR A 157 -6.71 -3.75 0.94
N VAL A 158 -7.16 -4.66 1.80
CA VAL A 158 -8.38 -5.45 1.55
C VAL A 158 -9.63 -4.57 1.39
N ARG A 159 -9.76 -3.50 2.18
CA ARG A 159 -10.86 -2.54 2.04
C ARG A 159 -10.87 -1.92 0.64
N HIS A 160 -9.74 -1.39 0.21
CA HIS A 160 -9.60 -0.73 -1.09
C HIS A 160 -9.62 -1.72 -2.26
N GLN A 161 -9.25 -2.99 -2.04
CA GLN A 161 -9.40 -4.03 -3.04
C GLN A 161 -10.87 -4.24 -3.42
N GLY A 162 -11.78 -4.14 -2.45
CA GLY A 162 -13.22 -4.14 -2.73
C GLY A 162 -13.64 -3.01 -3.66
N GLU A 163 -13.10 -1.81 -3.46
CA GLU A 163 -13.37 -0.63 -4.33
C GLU A 163 -12.84 -0.86 -5.75
N ILE A 164 -11.63 -1.39 -5.89
CA ILE A 164 -11.03 -1.73 -7.19
C ILE A 164 -11.90 -2.78 -7.91
N ASN A 165 -12.30 -3.85 -7.21
CA ASN A 165 -13.09 -4.93 -7.79
C ASN A 165 -14.46 -4.45 -8.31
N VAL A 166 -15.13 -3.56 -7.57
CA VAL A 166 -16.40 -2.97 -8.02
C VAL A 166 -16.18 -2.04 -9.22
N THR A 167 -15.08 -1.29 -9.23
CA THR A 167 -14.75 -0.38 -10.33
C THR A 167 -14.36 -1.12 -11.61
N ARG A 168 -13.78 -2.32 -11.50
CA ARG A 168 -13.44 -3.20 -12.63
C ARG A 168 -14.59 -4.11 -13.09
N ALA A 169 -15.72 -4.13 -12.39
CA ALA A 169 -16.85 -4.95 -12.80
C ALA A 169 -17.36 -4.48 -14.19
N PRO A 170 -17.59 -5.40 -15.14
CA PRO A 170 -18.02 -5.07 -16.49
C PRO A 170 -19.38 -4.37 -16.55
#